data_AF-A0A7C1ARJ6-F1
#
_entry.id   AF-A0A7C1ARJ6-F1
#
_cell.length_a   1.000
_cell.length_b   1.000
_cell.length_c   1.000
_cell.angle_alpha   90.00
_cell.angle_beta   90.00
_cell.angle_gamma   90.00
#
_symmetry.space_group_name_H-M   'P 1'
#
loop_
_entity.id
_entity.type
_entity.pdbx_description
1 polymer ?
#
loop_
_entity_poly.entity_id
_entity_poly.type
_entity_poly.pdbx_seq_one_letter_code
_entity_poly.pdbx_strand_id
1 'polypeptide(L)'
;PVWLREFTKADFIKQGFSVNINRPFSGALVPVEYFQKEPAVSGIMIEINRRLYMDERTGKRLSDFENVKRTVSGVVSELTKHYGNCGGPIG
;
A
#
# COMPACT_ATOMS: atom_id res chain seq x y z
N PRO A 1 6.17 10.10 -1.65
CA PRO A 1 7.48 10.51 -1.08
C PRO A 1 8.29 9.25 -0.71
N VAL A 2 9.63 9.37 -0.59
CA VAL A 2 10.51 8.21 -0.32
C VAL A 2 10.17 7.55 1.02
N TRP A 3 9.98 8.35 2.08
CA TRP A 3 9.65 7.83 3.41
C TRP A 3 8.37 6.96 3.40
N LEU A 4 7.33 7.39 2.67
CA LEU A 4 6.05 6.68 2.59
C LEU A 4 6.26 5.31 1.93
N ARG A 5 7.03 5.28 0.84
CA ARG A 5 7.35 4.05 0.13
C ARG A 5 8.16 3.08 0.98
N GLU A 6 9.22 3.56 1.63
CA GLU A 6 10.11 2.69 2.42
C GLU A 6 9.40 2.15 3.66
N PHE A 7 8.57 2.96 4.34
CA PHE A 7 7.75 2.49 5.46
C PHE A 7 6.81 1.38 5.02
N THR A 8 6.01 1.61 3.97
CA THR A 8 5.04 0.63 3.49
C THR A 8 5.73 -0.67 3.06
N LYS A 9 6.86 -0.57 2.36
CA LYS A 9 7.66 -1.74 1.96
C LYS A 9 8.14 -2.53 3.18
N ALA A 10 8.74 -1.85 4.16
CA ALA A 10 9.29 -2.50 5.35
C ALA A 10 8.20 -3.26 6.12
N ASP A 11 7.01 -2.67 6.25
CA ASP A 11 5.92 -3.30 6.98
C ASP A 11 5.36 -4.53 6.25
N PHE A 12 5.19 -4.48 4.92
CA PHE A 12 4.80 -5.67 4.15
C PHE A 12 5.85 -6.80 4.24
N ILE A 13 7.14 -6.47 4.18
CA ILE A 13 8.22 -7.46 4.35
C ILE A 13 8.17 -8.10 5.74
N LYS A 14 7.93 -7.31 6.79
CA LYS A 14 7.78 -7.80 8.17
C LYS A 14 6.61 -8.77 8.32
N GLN A 15 5.54 -8.58 7.55
CA GLN A 15 4.38 -9.47 7.50
C GLN A 15 4.59 -10.71 6.60
N GLY A 16 5.80 -10.90 6.05
CA GLY A 16 6.17 -12.08 5.27
C GLY A 16 5.92 -11.98 3.76
N PHE A 17 5.57 -10.80 3.24
CA PHE A 17 5.36 -10.61 1.80
C PHE A 17 6.66 -10.27 1.08
N SER A 18 6.79 -10.75 -0.16
CA SER A 18 7.76 -10.22 -1.10
C SER A 18 7.21 -8.93 -1.73
N VAL A 19 8.01 -7.87 -1.77
CA VAL A 19 7.58 -6.54 -2.25
C VAL A 19 8.50 -6.07 -3.38
N ASN A 20 7.90 -5.73 -4.52
CA ASN A 20 8.57 -5.04 -5.61
C ASN A 20 8.16 -3.56 -5.64
N ILE A 21 9.09 -2.69 -6.00
CA ILE A 21 8.84 -1.25 -6.14
C ILE A 21 8.71 -0.92 -7.63
N ASN A 22 7.69 -0.12 -7.98
CA ASN A 22 7.51 0.44 -9.33
C ASN A 22 7.49 -0.60 -10.45
N ARG A 23 7.02 -1.82 -10.14
CA ARG A 23 6.92 -2.93 -11.08
C ARG A 23 5.61 -3.66 -10.84
N PRO A 24 4.73 -3.81 -11.83
CA PRO A 24 4.89 -3.38 -13.23
C PRO A 24 4.68 -1.87 -13.48
N PHE A 25 4.03 -1.14 -12.56
CA PHE A 25 3.69 0.27 -12.74
C PHE A 25 4.45 1.19 -11.78
N SER A 26 4.93 2.33 -12.28
CA SER A 26 5.59 3.39 -11.51
C SER A 26 4.68 4.61 -11.38
N GLY A 27 3.67 4.53 -10.51
CA GLY A 27 2.74 5.64 -10.27
C GLY A 27 1.68 5.30 -9.24
N ALA A 28 1.03 6.33 -8.70
CA ALA A 28 -0.16 6.17 -7.87
C ALA A 28 -1.27 7.04 -8.44
N LEU A 29 -2.51 6.57 -8.35
CA LEU A 29 -3.68 7.39 -8.67
C LEU A 29 -3.82 8.46 -7.60
N VAL A 30 -3.69 9.72 -8.02
CA VAL A 30 -3.94 10.92 -7.19
C VAL A 30 -5.00 11.73 -7.92
N PRO A 31 -6.06 12.22 -7.24
CA PRO A 31 -7.07 13.05 -7.90
C PRO A 31 -6.42 14.25 -8.59
N VAL A 32 -6.91 14.59 -9.78
CA VAL A 32 -6.30 15.58 -10.70
C VAL A 32 -6.25 16.98 -10.07
N GLU A 33 -7.14 17.25 -9.13
CA GLU A 33 -7.22 18.49 -8.36
C GLU A 33 -5.97 18.71 -7.49
N TYR A 34 -5.34 17.63 -7.02
CA TYR A 34 -4.17 17.67 -6.12
C TYR A 34 -2.86 17.29 -6.79
N PHE A 35 -2.92 16.58 -7.93
CA PHE A 35 -1.74 16.07 -8.62
C PHE A 35 -0.78 17.21 -9.02
N GLN A 36 0.43 17.21 -8.43
CA GLN A 36 1.49 18.21 -8.62
C GLN A 36 1.12 19.66 -8.24
N LYS A 37 -0.05 19.87 -7.62
CA LYS A 37 -0.54 21.20 -7.21
C LYS A 37 -0.43 21.42 -5.72
N GLU A 38 -0.59 20.36 -4.93
CA GLU A 38 -0.54 20.42 -3.46
C GLU A 38 0.61 19.55 -2.93
N PRO A 39 1.77 20.14 -2.57
CA PRO A 39 2.91 19.40 -2.01
C PRO A 39 2.59 18.63 -0.73
N ALA A 40 1.58 19.05 0.03
CA ALA A 40 1.12 18.34 1.22
C ALA A 40 0.38 17.03 0.89
N VAL A 41 -0.07 16.84 -0.36
CA VAL A 41 -0.78 15.62 -0.78
C VAL A 41 0.22 14.63 -1.37
N SER A 42 0.34 13.48 -0.71
CA SER A 42 1.17 12.36 -1.14
C SER A 42 0.31 11.15 -1.47
N GLY A 43 0.59 10.48 -2.60
CA GLY A 43 -0.07 9.25 -3.00
C GLY A 43 0.85 8.03 -2.89
N ILE A 44 0.26 6.87 -2.57
CA ILE A 44 0.87 5.55 -2.69
C ILE A 44 -0.14 4.58 -3.28
N MET A 45 0.31 3.69 -4.16
CA MET A 45 -0.49 2.62 -4.73
C MET A 45 0.09 1.29 -4.28
N ILE A 46 -0.78 0.40 -3.80
CA ILE A 46 -0.43 -0.95 -3.35
C ILE A 46 -1.16 -1.92 -4.25
N GLU A 47 -0.40 -2.71 -5.02
CA GLU A 47 -0.93 -3.74 -5.90
C GLU A 47 -0.70 -5.10 -5.26
N ILE A 48 -1.79 -5.85 -5.03
CA ILE A 48 -1.75 -7.19 -4.44
C ILE A 48 -1.93 -8.22 -5.55
N ASN A 49 -0.99 -9.17 -5.65
CA ASN A 49 -1.10 -10.29 -6.58
C ASN A 49 -2.38 -11.09 -6.30
N ARG A 50 -3.30 -11.12 -7.27
CA ARG A 50 -4.62 -11.76 -7.13
C ARG A 50 -4.55 -13.24 -6.80
N ARG A 51 -3.51 -13.94 -7.28
CA ARG A 51 -3.25 -15.36 -6.98
C ARG A 51 -3.09 -15.65 -5.49
N LEU A 52 -2.80 -14.64 -4.66
CA LEU A 52 -2.66 -14.81 -3.22
C LEU A 52 -4.01 -14.94 -2.50
N TYR A 53 -5.11 -14.43 -3.09
CA TYR A 53 -6.38 -14.31 -2.38
C TYR A 53 -7.60 -14.76 -3.19
N MET A 54 -7.49 -14.92 -4.51
CA MET A 54 -8.60 -15.36 -5.36
C MET A 54 -8.14 -16.22 -6.53
N ASP A 55 -9.03 -17.09 -6.97
CA ASP A 55 -8.94 -17.73 -8.27
C ASP A 55 -9.26 -16.68 -9.35
N GLU A 56 -8.28 -16.39 -10.21
CA GLU A 56 -8.40 -15.32 -11.23
C GLU A 56 -9.43 -15.63 -12.33
N ARG A 57 -9.75 -16.91 -12.55
CA ARG A 57 -10.70 -17.32 -13.61
C ARG A 57 -12.14 -17.24 -13.15
N THR A 58 -12.39 -17.57 -11.89
CA THR A 58 -13.73 -17.73 -11.32
C THR A 58 -14.12 -16.59 -10.39
N GLY A 59 -13.17 -15.80 -9.92
CA GLY A 59 -13.41 -14.73 -8.96
C GLY A 59 -13.56 -15.22 -7.52
N LYS A 60 -13.53 -16.53 -7.28
CA LYS A 60 -13.76 -17.12 -5.94
C LYS A 60 -12.57 -16.86 -5.03
N ARG A 61 -12.86 -16.61 -3.75
CA ARG A 61 -11.83 -16.44 -2.71
C ARG A 61 -11.09 -17.76 -2.50
N LEU A 62 -9.78 -17.67 -2.31
CA LEU A 62 -8.95 -18.78 -1.83
C LEU A 62 -9.03 -18.87 -0.30
N SER A 63 -8.52 -19.96 0.28
CA SER A 63 -8.41 -20.14 1.74
C SER A 63 -7.66 -18.99 2.41
N ASP A 64 -6.66 -18.45 1.72
CA ASP A 64 -5.75 -17.44 2.25
C ASP A 64 -6.29 -16.02 2.18
N PHE A 65 -7.49 -15.83 1.61
CA PHE A 65 -8.11 -14.52 1.45
C PHE A 65 -8.15 -13.72 2.76
N GLU A 66 -8.59 -14.34 3.86
CA GLU A 66 -8.68 -13.65 5.14
C GLU A 66 -7.31 -13.30 5.73
N ASN A 67 -6.28 -14.10 5.44
CA ASN A 67 -4.91 -13.80 5.85
C ASN A 67 -4.33 -12.61 5.08
N VAL A 68 -4.52 -12.58 3.76
CA VAL A 68 -4.11 -11.47 2.90
C VAL A 68 -4.84 -10.19 3.31
N LYS A 69 -6.16 -10.26 3.50
CA LYS A 69 -6.98 -9.13 3.97
C LYS A 69 -6.49 -8.59 5.31
N ARG A 70 -6.25 -9.47 6.29
CA ARG A 70 -5.73 -9.08 7.62
C ARG A 70 -4.40 -8.36 7.50
N THR A 71 -3.49 -8.89 6.68
CA THR A 71 -2.17 -8.30 6.48
C THR A 71 -2.25 -6.92 5.87
N VAL A 72 -2.98 -6.76 4.76
CA VAL A 72 -3.15 -5.47 4.08
C VAL A 72 -3.79 -4.44 5.01
N SER A 73 -4.86 -4.83 5.72
CA SER A 73 -5.50 -3.95 6.71
C SER A 73 -4.54 -3.56 7.85
N GLY A 74 -3.68 -4.47 8.30
CA GLY A 74 -2.64 -4.20 9.29
C GLY A 74 -1.69 -3.11 8.83
N VAL A 75 -1.16 -3.22 7.61
CA VAL A 75 -0.23 -2.23 7.05
C VAL A 75 -0.88 -0.84 6.91
N VAL A 76 -2.13 -0.79 6.43
CA VAL A 76 -2.88 0.49 6.33
C VAL A 76 -3.16 1.08 7.71
N SER A 77 -3.45 0.23 8.70
CA SER A 77 -3.65 0.64 10.08
C SER A 77 -2.37 1.24 10.68
N GLU A 78 -1.21 0.60 10.47
CA GLU A 78 0.07 1.10 10.98
C GLU A 78 0.48 2.42 10.32
N LEU A 79 0.27 2.57 9.01
CA LEU A 79 0.44 3.84 8.31
C LEU A 79 -0.41 4.96 8.93
N THR A 80 -1.70 4.68 9.16
CA THR A 80 -2.63 5.66 9.75
C THR A 80 -2.27 6.00 11.19
N LYS A 81 -1.80 5.03 11.99
CA LYS A 81 -1.36 5.30 13.36
C LYS A 81 -0.11 6.18 13.40
N HIS A 82 0.86 5.91 12.54
CA HIS A 82 2.14 6.64 12.54
C HIS A 82 2.04 8.03 11.90
N TYR A 83 1.15 8.21 10.92
CA TYR A 83 1.08 9.44 10.11
C TYR A 83 -0.30 10.10 10.05
N GLY A 84 -1.34 9.51 10.66
CA GLY A 84 -2.71 10.04 10.63
C GLY A 84 -3.00 11.14 11.65
N ASN A 85 -2.13 11.34 12.65
CA ASN A 85 -2.31 12.35 13.71
C ASN A 85 -1.16 13.35 13.86
N CYS A 86 -0.17 13.34 12.98
CA CYS A 86 0.93 14.29 13.04
C CYS A 86 1.26 14.77 11.62
N GLY A 87 1.35 16.10 11.45
CA GLY A 87 2.11 16.67 10.35
C GLY A 87 3.44 15.93 10.27
N GLY A 88 3.76 15.39 9.10
CA GLY A 88 4.88 14.49 8.90
C GLY A 88 6.21 15.06 9.41
N PRO A 89 7.26 14.24 9.54
CA PRO A 89 8.56 14.72 10.00
C PRO A 89 8.98 15.90 9.12
N ILE A 90 9.23 17.02 9.79
CA ILE A 90 9.88 18.19 9.22
C ILE A 90 11.27 17.71 8.80
N GLY A 91 11.43 17.46 7.50
CA GLY A 91 12.73 17.31 6.86
C GLY A 91 13.25 18.68 6.48
#